data_AF-A0A2U3KEV0-F1
#
_entry.id   AF-A0A2U3KEV0-F1
#
_cell.length_a   1.000
_cell.length_b   1.000
_cell.length_c   1.000
_cell.angle_alpha   90.00
_cell.angle_beta   90.00
_cell.angle_gamma   90.00
#
_symmetry.space_group_name_H-M   'P 1'
#
loop_
_entity.id
_entity.type
_entity.pdbx_description
1 polymer ?
#
loop_
_entity_poly.entity_id
_entity_poly.type
_entity_poly.pdbx_seq_one_letter_code
_entity_poly.pdbx_strand_id
1 'polypeptide(L)' 'MDIAKAPQTGDTTLDMQGLKIFLEERAKGMLTNTSIDFQESQGFVLTGMQPSACGSSCSC' A
#
# COMPACT_ATOMS: atom_id res chain seq x y z
N MET A 1 0.09 6.13 -3.81
CA MET A 1 -1.27 5.57 -3.82
C MET A 1 -2.19 6.64 -4.35
N ASP A 2 -3.10 6.28 -5.25
CA ASP A 2 -4.05 7.21 -5.86
C ASP A 2 -5.40 6.51 -6.09
N ILE A 3 -6.46 7.28 -6.32
CA ILE A 3 -7.79 6.76 -6.64
C ILE A 3 -7.84 6.45 -8.14
N ALA A 4 -7.95 5.16 -8.47
CA ALA A 4 -8.07 4.69 -9.84
C ALA A 4 -9.48 4.19 -10.15
N LYS A 5 -9.97 4.46 -11.37
CA LYS A 5 -11.28 3.98 -11.85
C LYS A 5 -11.26 2.51 -12.28
N ALA A 6 -10.09 1.99 -12.64
CA ALA A 6 -9.90 0.64 -13.15
C ALA A 6 -8.46 0.16 -12.86
N PRO A 7 -8.22 -1.17 -12.78
CA PRO A 7 -6.87 -1.73 -12.70
C PRO A 7 -6.09 -1.50 -14.00
N GLN A 8 -4.78 -1.38 -13.90
CA GLN A 8 -3.89 -1.42 -15.05
C GLN A 8 -3.53 -2.86 -15.42
N THR A 9 -2.97 -3.06 -16.62
CA THR A 9 -2.55 -4.39 -17.08
C THR A 9 -1.45 -4.94 -16.18
N GLY A 10 -1.69 -6.11 -15.56
CA GLY A 10 -0.76 -6.74 -14.63
C GLY A 10 -1.08 -6.47 -13.16
N ASP A 11 -2.04 -5.60 -12.86
CA ASP A 11 -2.46 -5.37 -11.48
C ASP A 11 -3.29 -6.52 -10.93
N THR A 12 -3.02 -6.85 -9.67
CA THR A 12 -3.91 -7.71 -8.88
C THR A 12 -5.02 -6.86 -8.26
N THR A 13 -6.27 -7.27 -8.45
CA THR A 13 -7.42 -6.63 -7.82
C THR A 13 -7.79 -7.37 -6.54
N LEU A 14 -7.86 -6.64 -5.42
CA LEU A 14 -8.45 -7.12 -4.17
C LEU A 14 -9.77 -6.38 -3.94
N ASP A 15 -10.83 -7.12 -3.63
CA ASP A 15 -12.14 -6.55 -3.29
C ASP A 15 -12.44 -6.87 -1.82
N MET A 16 -12.61 -5.83 -1.02
CA MET A 16 -12.90 -5.95 0.40
C MET A 16 -14.00 -4.97 0.78
N GLN A 17 -15.17 -5.49 1.15
CA GLN A 17 -16.30 -4.69 1.63
C GLN A 17 -16.73 -3.59 0.64
N GLY A 18 -16.57 -3.83 -0.67
CA GLY A 18 -16.92 -2.88 -1.74
C GLY A 18 -15.80 -1.88 -2.07
N LEU A 19 -14.68 -1.90 -1.35
CA LEU A 19 -13.45 -1.21 -1.73
C LEU A 19 -12.62 -2.10 -2.64
N LYS A 20 -12.33 -1.61 -3.85
CA LYS A 20 -11.42 -2.27 -4.79
C LYS A 20 -10.03 -1.64 -4.69
N ILE A 21 -9.04 -2.47 -4.42
CA ILE A 21 -7.63 -2.08 -4.37
C ILE A 21 -6.93 -2.73 -5.56
N PHE A 22 -6.24 -1.92 -6.35
CA PHE A 22 -5.43 -2.37 -7.48
C PHE A 22 -3.98 -2.31 -7.08
N LEU A 23 -3.32 -3.46 -7.10
CA LEU A 23 -1.93 -3.63 -6.66
C LEU A 23 -1.07 -4.04 -7.85
N GLU A 24 -0.12 -3.18 -8.19
CA GLU A 24 0.95 -3.53 -9.11
C GLU A 24 1.71 -4.76 -8.60
N GLU A 25 2.19 -5.59 -9.52
CA GLU A 25 2.85 -6.86 -9.21
C GLU A 25 4.05 -6.71 -8.26
N ARG A 26 4.84 -5.63 -8.41
CA ARG A 26 5.96 -5.32 -7.51
C ARG A 26 5.49 -4.94 -6.11
N ALA A 27 4.43 -4.14 -6.03
CA ALA A 27 3.85 -3.68 -4.78
C ALA A 27 3.19 -4.84 -4.01
N LYS A 28 2.58 -5.79 -4.72
CA LYS A 28 2.02 -7.01 -4.13
C LYS A 28 3.05 -7.72 -3.25
N GLY A 29 4.27 -7.95 -3.76
CA GLY A 29 5.33 -8.59 -2.98
C GLY A 29 5.65 -7.85 -1.69
N MET A 30 5.73 -6.52 -1.74
CA MET A 30 6.03 -5.67 -0.59
C MET A 30 4.88 -5.57 0.43
N LEU A 31 3.64 -5.67 -0.05
CA LEU A 31 2.43 -5.44 0.73
C LEU A 31 1.75 -6.73 1.19
N THR A 32 2.31 -7.91 0.88
CA THR A 32 1.73 -9.23 1.21
C THR A 32 1.38 -9.39 2.70
N ASN A 33 2.16 -8.76 3.59
CA ASN A 33 1.94 -8.78 5.05
C ASN A 33 1.57 -7.40 5.61
N THR A 34 1.02 -6.52 4.78
CA THR A 34 0.66 -5.16 5.16
C THR A 34 -0.83 -5.03 5.40
N SER A 35 -1.21 -4.42 6.51
CA SER A 35 -2.59 -4.00 6.81
C SER A 35 -2.77 -2.54 6.40
N ILE A 36 -3.93 -2.22 5.81
CA ILE A 36 -4.31 -0.88 5.39
C ILE A 36 -5.51 -0.45 6.23
N ASP A 37 -5.30 0.53 7.09
CA ASP A 37 -6.34 1.08 7.97
C ASP A 37 -6.60 2.54 7.61
N PHE A 38 -7.76 3.07 8.00
CA PHE A 38 -8.08 4.49 7.86
C PHE A 38 -8.20 5.14 9.25
N GLN A 39 -7.45 6.21 9.48
CA GLN A 39 -7.55 7.02 10.69
C GLN A 39 -8.00 8.44 10.31
N GLU A 40 -9.06 8.97 10.94
CA GLU A 40 -9.64 10.26 10.58
C GLU A 40 -8.62 11.42 10.61
N SER A 41 -7.61 11.33 11.47
CA SER A 41 -6.57 12.36 11.63
C SER A 41 -5.39 12.22 10.67
N GLN A 42 -5.21 11.06 10.02
CA GLN A 42 -4.01 10.74 9.22
C GLN A 42 -4.33 10.20 7.81
N GLY A 43 -5.56 9.83 7.54
CA GLY A 43 -5.95 9.14 6.31
C GLY A 43 -5.58 7.65 6.34
N PHE A 44 -5.19 7.11 5.19
CA PHE A 44 -4.81 5.71 5.06
C PHE A 44 -3.43 5.44 5.64
N VAL A 45 -3.35 4.51 6.60
CA VAL A 45 -2.14 4.09 7.29
C VAL A 45 -1.83 2.66 6.91
N LEU A 46 -0.57 2.41 6.53
CA LEU A 46 -0.06 1.08 6.19
C LEU A 46 0.77 0.56 7.36
N THR A 47 0.42 -0.61 7.90
CA THR A 47 1.13 -1.25 9.01
C THR A 47 1.59 -2.66 8.63
N GLY A 48 2.66 -3.18 9.24
CA GLY A 48 3.18 -4.51 8.90
C GLY A 48 4.07 -4.56 7.66
N MET A 49 4.31 -3.42 7.00
CA MET A 49 5.41 -3.30 6.04
C MET A 49 6.73 -3.59 6.75
N GLN A 50 7.58 -4.42 6.15
CA GLN A 50 8.95 -4.53 6.64
C GLN A 50 9.58 -3.14 6.58
N PRO A 51 10.12 -2.61 7.70
CA PRO A 51 10.79 -1.33 7.68
C PRO A 51 11.96 -1.44 6.71
N SER A 52 11.92 -0.65 5.65
CA SER A 52 13.13 -0.37 4.89
C SER A 52 14.10 0.29 5.86
N ALA A 53 15.25 -0.34 6.06
CA ALA A 53 16.35 0.23 6.83
C ALA A 53 16.91 1.43 6.07
N CYS A 54 16.17 2.54 6.05
CA CYS A 54 16.77 3.85 5.87
C CYS A 54 17.59 4.09 7.14
N GLY A 55 18.85 3.65 7.10
CA GLY A 55 19.82 3.96 8.13
C GLY A 55 19.83 5.47 8.38
N SER A 56 20.05 5.84 9.63
CA SER A 56 20.07 7.23 10.12
C SER A 56 21.21 8.09 9.55
N SER A 57 21.48 8.05 8.25
CA SER A 57 22.61 8.71 7.60
C SER A 57 22.21 9.65 6.45
N CYS A 58 21.18 10.48 6.64
CA CYS A 58 21.00 11.70 5.84
C CYS A 58 20.66 12.87 6.77
N SER A 59 21.63 13.22 7.62
CA SER A 59 21.79 14.56 8.17
C SER A 59 23.13 15.06 7.65
N CYS A 60 23.08 16.04 6.73
CA CYS A 60 24.07 17.09 6.42
C CYS A 60 23.57 17.83 5.18
#